data_AF-A0A0H3I2E3-F1
#
_entry.id   AF-A0A0H3I2E3-F1
#
_cell.length_a   1.000
_cell.length_b   1.000
_cell.length_c   1.000
_cell.angle_alpha   90.00
_cell.angle_beta   90.00
_cell.angle_gamma   90.00
#
_symmetry.space_group_name_H-M   'P 1'
#
loop_
_entity.id
_entity.type
_entity.pdbx_description
1 polymer ?
#
loop_
_entity_poly.entity_id
_entity_poly.type
_entity_poly.pdbx_seq_one_letter_code
_entity_poly.pdbx_strand_id
1 'polypeptide(L)'
;MKVKLLALAVTSLISVSTMAVTIDYRHEMKDTPKNDHRDRLSISHRFDNGFGLSAEAKWRQASNDNTPNKPYNETVSNGTEVVASYVYKINKNFSS
;
A
#
# COMPACT_ATOMS: atom_id res chain seq x y z
N MET A 1 38.88 9.66 12.46
CA MET A 1 37.78 10.38 11.76
C MET A 1 36.99 9.50 10.78
N LYS A 2 37.64 8.65 9.97
CA LYS A 2 36.98 7.87 8.91
C LYS A 2 35.84 6.94 9.38
N VAL A 3 36.02 6.25 10.52
CA VAL A 3 35.01 5.34 11.09
C VAL A 3 33.78 6.11 11.61
N LYS A 4 33.96 7.34 12.13
CA LYS A 4 32.85 8.17 12.63
C LYS A 4 31.97 8.69 11.48
N LEU A 5 32.57 9.06 10.35
CA LEU A 5 31.82 9.44 9.14
C LEU A 5 31.07 8.25 8.55
N LEU A 6 31.70 7.07 8.54
CA LEU A 6 31.07 5.85 8.02
C LEU A 6 29.88 5.43 8.90
N ALA A 7 30.03 5.49 10.21
CA ALA A 7 28.95 5.23 11.16
C ALA A 7 27.79 6.22 11.00
N LEU A 8 28.07 7.51 10.76
CA LEU A 8 27.07 8.55 10.51
C LEU A 8 26.31 8.32 9.20
N ALA A 9 27.00 7.89 8.13
CA ALA A 9 26.39 7.56 6.86
C ALA A 9 25.49 6.30 6.94
N VAL A 10 25.90 5.30 7.73
CA VAL A 10 25.11 4.08 7.96
C VAL A 10 23.90 4.36 8.86
N THR A 11 24.02 5.22 9.87
CA THR A 11 22.87 5.63 10.70
C THR A 11 21.89 6.53 9.95
N SER A 12 22.34 7.38 9.01
CA SER A 12 21.43 8.20 8.20
C SER A 12 20.56 7.38 7.23
N LEU A 13 21.01 6.19 6.83
CA LEU A 13 20.26 5.30 5.92
C LEU A 13 19.11 4.54 6.62
N ILE A 14 19.08 4.51 7.96
CA ILE A 14 18.12 3.70 8.75
C ILE A 14 16.99 4.56 9.34
N SER A 15 17.03 5.89 9.21
CA SER A 15 16.07 6.81 9.85
C SER A 15 14.68 6.92 9.20
N VAL A 16 14.19 5.89 8.48
CA VAL A 16 12.88 5.95 7.78
C VAL A 16 11.78 5.16 8.49
N SER A 17 12.05 4.56 9.65
CA SER A 17 11.16 3.56 10.26
C SER A 17 10.05 4.10 11.19
N THR A 18 9.85 5.41 11.33
CA THR A 18 9.00 5.97 12.41
C THR A 18 7.75 6.72 11.96
N MET A 19 7.47 6.80 10.66
CA MET A 19 6.18 7.33 10.20
C MET A 19 5.19 6.16 10.17
N ALA A 20 4.12 6.21 10.99
CA ALA A 20 3.03 5.21 11.02
C ALA A 20 2.18 5.19 9.73
N VAL A 21 2.77 5.59 8.60
CA VAL A 21 2.22 5.51 7.26
C VAL A 21 2.63 4.16 6.69
N THR A 22 1.66 3.30 6.43
CA THR A 22 1.85 2.00 5.78
C THR A 22 1.53 2.15 4.30
N ILE A 23 2.46 1.69 3.45
CA ILE A 23 2.27 1.58 2.01
C ILE A 23 2.16 0.08 1.69
N ASP A 24 0.98 -0.35 1.27
CA ASP A 24 0.64 -1.72 0.86
C ASP A 24 0.51 -1.77 -0.65
N TYR A 25 1.41 -2.47 -1.32
CA TYR A 25 1.26 -2.82 -2.73
C TYR A 25 0.90 -4.29 -2.86
N ARG A 26 -0.22 -4.58 -3.53
CA ARG A 26 -0.70 -5.94 -3.77
C ARG A 26 -0.97 -6.17 -5.24
N HIS A 27 -0.33 -7.18 -5.79
CA HIS A 27 -0.62 -7.74 -7.10
C HIS A 27 -1.46 -9.02 -6.94
N GLU A 28 -2.61 -9.08 -7.60
CA GLU A 28 -3.55 -10.20 -7.57
C GLU A 28 -3.72 -10.74 -9.00
N MET A 29 -3.53 -12.05 -9.16
CA MET A 29 -3.82 -12.77 -10.39
C MET A 29 -5.04 -13.66 -10.17
N LYS A 30 -6.00 -13.60 -11.10
CA LYS A 30 -7.16 -14.50 -11.06
C LYS A 30 -7.00 -15.62 -12.06
N ASP A 31 -7.34 -16.83 -11.63
CA ASP A 31 -7.45 -18.00 -12.50
C ASP A 31 -8.75 -17.92 -13.31
N THR A 32 -8.79 -16.99 -14.26
CA THR A 32 -9.87 -16.81 -15.23
C THR A 32 -9.33 -17.14 -16.62
N PRO A 33 -10.19 -17.47 -17.60
CA PRO A 33 -9.75 -17.74 -18.98
C PRO A 33 -8.92 -16.63 -19.64
N LYS A 34 -8.94 -15.42 -19.07
CA LYS A 34 -8.20 -14.23 -19.53
C LYS A 34 -6.91 -13.95 -18.74
N ASN A 35 -6.62 -14.70 -17.66
CA ASN A 35 -5.52 -14.44 -16.73
C ASN A 35 -5.47 -12.97 -16.28
N ASP A 36 -6.61 -12.46 -15.80
CA ASP A 36 -6.73 -11.06 -15.41
C ASP A 36 -5.86 -10.76 -14.18
N HIS A 37 -4.98 -9.77 -14.31
CA HIS A 37 -4.23 -9.22 -13.18
C HIS A 37 -4.85 -7.91 -12.68
N ARG A 38 -4.75 -7.71 -11.37
CA ARG A 38 -5.23 -6.53 -10.66
C ARG A 38 -4.16 -6.08 -9.70
N ASP A 39 -3.99 -4.77 -9.65
CA ASP A 39 -2.99 -4.14 -8.81
C ASP A 39 -3.67 -3.13 -7.91
N ARG A 40 -3.14 -3.02 -6.71
CA ARG A 40 -3.67 -2.16 -5.67
C ARG A 40 -2.53 -1.55 -4.88
N LEU A 41 -2.57 -0.24 -4.73
CA LEU A 41 -1.67 0.51 -3.87
C LEU A 41 -2.50 1.23 -2.81
N SER A 42 -2.31 0.85 -1.56
CA SER A 42 -2.99 1.43 -0.40
C SER A 42 -1.98 2.16 0.47
N ILE A 43 -2.22 3.45 0.70
CA ILE A 43 -1.44 4.29 1.62
C ILE A 43 -2.34 4.56 2.81
N SER A 44 -1.95 4.12 3.99
CA SER A 44 -2.75 4.26 5.21
C SER A 44 -1.94 4.84 6.35
N HIS A 45 -2.57 5.63 7.22
CA HIS A 45 -1.97 6.16 8.42
C HIS A 45 -2.96 6.07 9.57
N ARG A 46 -2.48 5.63 10.74
CA ARG A 46 -3.24 5.63 11.99
C ARG A 46 -2.55 6.56 12.99
N PHE A 47 -3.26 7.62 13.36
CA PHE A 47 -2.82 8.56 14.39
C PHE A 47 -3.03 7.97 15.79
N ASP A 48 -2.22 8.41 16.75
CA ASP A 48 -2.29 7.95 18.14
C ASP A 48 -3.63 8.26 18.83
N ASN A 49 -4.36 9.28 18.34
CA ASN A 49 -5.70 9.61 18.81
C ASN A 49 -6.77 8.58 18.40
N GLY A 50 -6.43 7.59 17.56
CA GLY A 50 -7.36 6.58 17.06
C GLY A 50 -7.96 6.91 15.69
N PHE A 51 -7.83 8.14 15.21
CA PHE A 51 -8.20 8.49 13.84
C PHE A 51 -7.26 7.83 12.84
N GLY A 52 -7.80 7.35 11.73
CA GLY A 52 -7.03 6.73 10.66
C GLY A 52 -7.58 7.09 9.29
N LEU A 53 -6.68 7.30 8.34
CA LEU A 53 -6.98 7.64 6.96
C LEU A 53 -6.26 6.65 6.05
N SER A 54 -6.95 6.14 5.05
CA SER A 54 -6.32 5.37 3.98
C SER A 54 -6.82 5.80 2.61
N ALA A 55 -5.93 5.84 1.65
CA ALA A 55 -6.20 6.09 0.24
C ALA A 55 -5.70 4.90 -0.55
N GLU A 56 -6.57 4.32 -1.37
CA GLU A 56 -6.29 3.12 -2.15
C GLU A 56 -6.55 3.40 -3.62
N ALA A 57 -5.55 3.19 -4.46
CA ALA A 57 -5.67 3.22 -5.90
C ALA A 57 -5.67 1.79 -6.45
N LYS A 58 -6.60 1.49 -7.35
CA LYS A 58 -6.76 0.18 -7.98
C LYS A 58 -6.66 0.33 -9.48
N TRP A 59 -5.86 -0.52 -10.12
CA TRP A 59 -5.83 -0.67 -11.57
C TRP A 59 -5.91 -2.14 -11.96
N ARG A 60 -6.38 -2.41 -13.16
CA ARG A 60 -6.58 -3.77 -13.68
C ARG A 60 -6.23 -3.83 -15.16
N GLN A 61 -5.99 -5.02 -15.67
CA GLN A 61 -5.88 -5.24 -17.12
C GLN A 61 -7.17 -4.83 -17.84
N ALA A 62 -7.06 -4.23 -19.03
CA ALA A 62 -8.21 -3.87 -19.86
C ALA A 62 -9.04 -5.10 -20.23
N SER A 63 -10.37 -4.99 -20.09
CA SER A 63 -11.29 -6.10 -20.41
C SER A 63 -11.28 -6.51 -21.89
N ASN A 64 -10.82 -5.61 -22.77
CA ASN A 64 -10.71 -5.79 -24.23
C ASN A 64 -9.29 -6.14 -24.68
N ASP A 65 -8.36 -6.38 -23.74
CA ASP A 65 -7.04 -6.87 -24.10
C ASP A 65 -7.17 -8.31 -24.64
N ASN A 66 -6.65 -8.51 -25.85
CA ASN A 66 -6.63 -9.81 -26.54
C ASN A 66 -5.28 -10.51 -26.39
N THR A 67 -4.36 -9.97 -25.59
CA THR A 67 -3.04 -10.53 -25.32
C THR A 67 -2.92 -11.03 -23.87
N PRO A 68 -3.50 -12.22 -23.55
CA PRO A 68 -3.33 -12.81 -22.24
C PRO A 68 -1.84 -13.08 -21.95
N ASN A 69 -1.42 -12.89 -20.69
CA ASN A 69 -0.06 -13.13 -20.15
C ASN A 69 1.00 -12.04 -20.37
N LYS A 70 0.62 -10.78 -20.57
CA LYS A 70 1.58 -9.66 -20.52
C LYS A 70 1.41 -8.84 -19.23
N PRO A 71 2.29 -9.00 -18.23
CA PRO A 71 2.20 -8.19 -17.01
C PRO A 71 2.37 -6.71 -17.36
N TYR A 72 1.49 -5.87 -16.79
CA TYR A 72 1.44 -4.42 -16.98
C TYR A 72 1.02 -3.95 -18.40
N ASN A 73 0.41 -4.83 -19.22
CA ASN A 73 -0.12 -4.45 -20.52
C ASN A 73 -1.53 -3.86 -20.41
N GLU A 74 -1.78 -2.76 -21.13
CA GLU A 74 -3.08 -2.07 -21.18
C GLU A 74 -3.79 -1.94 -19.82
N THR A 75 -3.08 -1.48 -18.79
CA THR A 75 -3.69 -1.26 -17.47
C THR A 75 -4.67 -0.11 -17.53
N VAL A 76 -5.93 -0.38 -17.17
CA VAL A 76 -6.96 0.64 -17.01
C VAL A 76 -7.18 0.95 -15.54
N SER A 77 -7.44 2.22 -15.25
CA SER A 77 -7.84 2.63 -13.90
C SER A 77 -9.15 1.95 -13.53
N ASN A 78 -9.18 1.30 -12.37
CA ASN A 78 -10.34 0.59 -11.86
C ASN A 78 -11.07 1.40 -10.78
N GLY A 79 -10.35 2.26 -10.05
CA GLY A 79 -10.94 3.18 -9.10
C GLY A 79 -9.97 3.64 -8.01
N THR A 80 -10.41 4.65 -7.28
CA THR A 80 -9.73 5.16 -6.09
C THR A 80 -10.72 5.15 -4.93
N GLU A 81 -10.31 4.65 -3.78
CA GLU A 81 -11.10 4.63 -2.55
C GLU A 81 -10.37 5.40 -1.46
N VAL A 82 -11.10 6.22 -0.72
CA VAL A 82 -10.58 6.94 0.44
C VAL A 82 -11.44 6.55 1.65
N VAL A 83 -10.79 6.06 2.69
CA VAL A 83 -11.43 5.60 3.92
C VAL A 83 -10.92 6.45 5.08
N ALA A 84 -11.83 7.15 5.74
CA ALA A 84 -11.59 7.78 7.03
C ALA A 84 -12.28 6.93 8.11
N SER A 85 -11.56 6.61 9.18
CA SER A 85 -12.04 5.79 10.28
C SER A 85 -11.57 6.32 11.62
N TYR A 86 -12.28 6.01 12.69
CA TYR A 86 -11.83 6.29 14.05
C TYR A 86 -11.98 5.02 14.88
N VAL A 87 -10.92 4.66 15.60
CA VAL A 87 -10.94 3.50 16.50
C VAL A 87 -11.03 4.00 17.93
N TYR A 88 -12.18 3.74 18.56
CA TYR A 88 -12.41 4.04 19.97
C TYR A 88 -12.03 2.82 20.83
N LYS A 89 -11.02 2.99 21.69
CA LYS A 89 -10.56 1.94 22.61
C LYS A 89 -11.45 1.94 23.86
N ILE A 90 -12.32 0.93 23.98
CA ILE A 90 -13.18 0.74 25.17
C ILE A 90 -12.33 0.21 26.33
N ASN A 91 -11.41 -0.71 26.04
CA ASN A 91 -10.37 -1.17 26.96
C ASN A 91 -9.19 -1.76 26.17
N LYS A 92 -8.25 -2.45 26.85
CA LYS A 92 -7.05 -3.03 26.20
C LYS A 92 -7.37 -4.10 25.15
N ASN A 93 -8.53 -4.74 25.24
CA ASN A 93 -8.89 -5.91 24.42
C ASN A 93 -10.02 -5.60 23.42
N PHE A 94 -10.82 -4.55 23.68
CA PHE A 94 -11.98 -4.20 22.88
C PHE A 94 -11.89 -2.78 22.34
N SER A 95 -12.08 -2.65 21.04
CA SER A 95 -12.17 -1.38 20.32
C SER A 95 -13.27 -1.44 19.26
N SER A 96 -13.88 -0.29 18.97
CA SER A 96 -14.89 -0.13 17.92
C SER A 96 -14.48 0.93 16.91
#